data_AF-A0A2K3PL30-F1
#
_entry.id   AF-A0A2K3PL30-F1
#
_cell.length_a   1.000
_cell.length_b   1.000
_cell.length_c   1.000
_cell.angle_alpha   90.00
_cell.angle_beta   90.00
_cell.angle_gamma   90.00
#
_symmetry.space_group_name_H-M   'P 1'
#
loop_
_entity.id
_entity.type
_entity.pdbx_description
1 polymer ?
#
loop_
_entity_poly.entity_id
_entity_poly.type
_entity_poly.pdbx_seq_one_letter_code
_entity_poly.pdbx_strand_id
1 'polypeptide(L)'
;IKLSSVQLARKYMKRVASELDELSGPEKEPAREFLILQGVRFAFRVHQFAGGFDAESMKAFEDLRSRIQAPQVAEEDSKQPET
;
A
#
# COMPACT_ATOMS: atom_id res chain seq x y z
N ILE A 1 0.84 -4.91 24.76
CA ILE A 1 -0.03 -5.31 23.61
C ILE A 1 -0.18 -4.16 22.61
N LYS A 2 -0.70 -2.98 22.98
CA LYS A 2 -0.89 -1.84 22.06
C LYS A 2 0.35 -1.46 21.23
N LEU A 3 1.50 -1.30 21.87
CA LEU A 3 2.76 -0.97 21.17
C LEU A 3 3.14 -2.04 20.12
N SER A 4 3.04 -3.32 20.47
CA SER A 4 3.30 -4.42 19.55
C SER A 4 2.33 -4.43 18.37
N SER A 5 1.05 -4.08 18.60
CA SER A 5 0.06 -3.93 17.52
C SER A 5 0.41 -2.80 16.57
N VAL A 6 0.87 -1.65 17.08
CA VAL A 6 1.33 -0.51 16.27
C VAL A 6 2.57 -0.90 15.43
N GLN A 7 3.52 -1.60 16.04
CA GLN A 7 4.69 -2.14 15.31
C GLN A 7 4.30 -3.13 14.21
N LEU A 8 3.26 -3.94 14.44
CA LEU A 8 2.70 -4.84 13.44
C LEU A 8 2.02 -4.08 12.29
N ALA A 9 1.22 -3.05 12.61
CA ALA A 9 0.65 -2.14 11.61
C ALA A 9 1.73 -1.55 10.72
N ARG A 10 2.82 -1.07 11.31
CA ARG A 10 3.96 -0.54 10.55
C ARG A 10 4.57 -1.58 9.61
N LYS A 11 4.84 -2.79 10.08
CA LYS A 11 5.38 -3.88 9.24
C LYS A 11 4.43 -4.22 8.09
N TYR A 12 3.14 -4.27 8.37
CA TYR A 12 2.12 -4.56 7.37
C TYR A 12 2.01 -3.45 6.32
N MET A 13 1.96 -2.18 6.72
CA MET A 13 1.89 -1.06 5.77
C MET A 13 3.11 -1.01 4.85
N LYS A 14 4.31 -1.28 5.38
CA LYS A 14 5.53 -1.39 4.56
C LYS A 14 5.44 -2.53 3.54
N ARG A 15 4.89 -3.68 3.94
CA ARG A 15 4.67 -4.81 3.04
C ARG A 15 3.66 -4.48 1.94
N VAL A 16 2.51 -3.91 2.31
CA VAL A 16 1.48 -3.47 1.35
C VAL A 16 2.10 -2.48 0.36
N ALA A 17 2.86 -1.51 0.85
CA ALA A 17 3.56 -0.55 0.01
C ALA A 17 4.46 -1.25 -1.03
N SER A 18 5.28 -2.24 -0.63
CA SER A 18 6.12 -3.01 -1.56
C SER A 18 5.32 -3.80 -2.58
N GLU A 19 4.27 -4.50 -2.14
CA GLU A 19 3.42 -5.30 -3.02
C GLU A 19 2.65 -4.42 -4.04
N LEU A 20 2.31 -3.17 -3.69
CA LEU A 20 1.69 -2.23 -4.63
C LEU A 20 2.62 -1.82 -5.79
N ASP A 21 3.93 -1.80 -5.56
CA ASP A 21 4.91 -1.53 -6.63
C ASP A 21 4.97 -2.71 -7.63
N GLU A 22 4.76 -3.94 -7.15
CA GLU A 22 4.77 -5.17 -7.97
C GLU A 22 3.45 -5.40 -8.73
N LEU A 23 2.36 -4.78 -8.26
CA LEU A 23 1.01 -4.86 -8.82
C LEU A 23 0.70 -3.74 -9.82
N SER A 24 1.72 -3.21 -10.51
CA SER A 24 1.53 -2.22 -11.58
C SER A 24 0.83 -2.82 -12.81
N GLY A 25 0.01 -2.00 -13.48
CA GLY A 25 -0.62 -2.32 -14.77
C GLY A 25 -2.11 -2.69 -14.69
N PRO A 26 -2.85 -2.51 -15.81
CA PRO A 26 -4.32 -2.52 -15.83
C PRO A 26 -4.94 -3.88 -15.47
N GLU A 27 -4.28 -4.99 -15.78
CA GLU A 27 -4.78 -6.33 -15.43
C GLU A 27 -4.70 -6.62 -13.93
N LYS A 28 -3.77 -5.97 -13.22
CA LYS A 28 -3.52 -6.16 -11.79
C LYS A 28 -4.27 -5.15 -10.92
N GLU A 29 -4.93 -4.15 -11.52
CA GLU A 29 -5.69 -3.12 -10.80
C GLU A 29 -6.72 -3.67 -9.81
N PRO A 30 -7.55 -4.68 -10.14
CA PRO A 30 -8.52 -5.21 -9.17
C PRO A 30 -7.84 -5.80 -7.92
N ALA A 31 -6.70 -6.48 -8.10
CA ALA A 31 -5.91 -7.01 -6.99
C ALA A 31 -5.24 -5.90 -6.19
N ARG A 32 -4.73 -4.86 -6.88
CA ARG A 32 -4.13 -3.68 -6.28
C ARG A 32 -5.12 -2.91 -5.40
N GLU A 33 -6.31 -2.61 -5.92
CA GLU A 33 -7.39 -1.94 -5.17
C GLU A 33 -7.81 -2.75 -3.94
N PHE A 34 -7.96 -4.07 -4.11
CA PHE A 34 -8.30 -4.95 -2.99
C PHE A 34 -7.22 -4.91 -1.90
N LEU A 35 -5.95 -4.98 -2.29
CA LEU A 35 -4.82 -4.90 -1.38
C LEU A 35 -4.79 -3.57 -0.62
N ILE A 36 -5.05 -2.45 -1.29
CA ILE A 36 -5.16 -1.13 -0.67
C ILE A 36 -6.26 -1.12 0.40
N LEU A 37 -7.45 -1.62 0.06
CA LEU A 37 -8.59 -1.64 0.98
C LEU A 37 -8.31 -2.48 2.24
N GLN A 38 -7.66 -3.63 2.10
CA GLN A 38 -7.22 -4.44 3.25
C GLN A 38 -6.15 -3.72 4.07
N GLY A 39 -5.16 -3.14 3.38
CA GLY A 39 -4.13 -2.25 3.91
C GLY A 39 -4.67 -1.21 4.88
N VAL A 40 -5.54 -0.37 4.35
CA VAL A 40 -6.15 0.75 5.06
C VAL A 40 -7.08 0.27 6.18
N ARG A 41 -7.91 -0.76 5.95
CA ARG A 41 -8.82 -1.28 6.99
C ARG A 41 -8.06 -1.83 8.19
N PHE A 42 -6.95 -2.55 7.96
CA PHE A 42 -6.12 -3.04 9.04
C PHE A 42 -5.46 -1.90 9.81
N ALA A 43 -4.83 -0.95 9.12
CA ALA A 43 -4.21 0.21 9.73
C ALA A 43 -5.22 1.01 10.59
N PHE A 44 -6.42 1.24 10.07
CA PHE A 44 -7.49 1.94 10.79
C PHE A 44 -7.92 1.19 12.06
N ARG A 45 -8.09 -0.14 12.00
CA ARG A 45 -8.42 -0.94 13.20
C ARG A 45 -7.33 -0.86 14.27
N VAL A 46 -6.06 -0.94 13.88
CA VAL A 46 -4.96 -0.81 14.85
C VAL A 46 -4.90 0.60 15.42
N HIS A 47 -5.10 1.64 14.61
CA HIS A 47 -5.17 3.02 15.06
C HIS A 47 -6.26 3.21 16.13
N GLN A 48 -7.48 2.74 15.87
CA GLN A 48 -8.61 2.80 16.82
C GLN A 48 -8.32 2.01 18.11
N PHE A 49 -7.71 0.83 17.99
CA PHE A 49 -7.36 -0.01 19.15
C PHE A 49 -6.25 0.61 20.02
N ALA A 50 -5.20 1.16 19.39
CA ALA A 50 -4.06 1.72 20.09
C ALA A 50 -4.31 3.14 20.60
N GLY A 51 -5.29 3.85 20.01
CA GLY A 51 -5.56 5.27 20.27
C GLY A 51 -4.63 6.20 19.49
N GLY A 52 -4.10 5.75 18.35
CA GLY A 52 -3.14 6.50 17.55
C GLY A 52 -1.99 5.65 17.02
N PHE A 53 -1.15 6.28 16.20
CA PHE A 53 0.13 5.74 15.74
C PHE A 53 1.29 6.56 16.31
N ASP A 54 2.42 5.89 16.49
CA ASP A 54 3.70 6.57 16.76
C ASP A 54 4.25 7.21 15.48
N ALA A 55 5.29 8.03 15.61
CA ALA A 55 5.89 8.76 14.50
C ALA A 55 6.37 7.82 13.37
N GLU A 56 6.96 6.67 13.72
CA GLU A 56 7.45 5.70 12.73
C GLU A 56 6.32 5.01 11.97
N SER A 57 5.20 4.74 12.63
CA SER A 57 4.02 4.12 12.01
C SER A 57 3.23 5.12 11.19
N MET A 58 3.14 6.39 11.62
CA MET A 58 2.58 7.47 10.81
C MET A 58 3.36 7.66 9.52
N LYS A 59 4.70 7.69 9.59
CA LYS A 59 5.56 7.76 8.40
C LYS A 59 5.28 6.61 7.43
N ALA A 60 5.18 5.38 7.93
CA ALA A 60 4.87 4.23 7.08
C ALA A 60 3.47 4.29 6.45
N PHE A 61 2.50 4.92 7.11
CA PHE A 61 1.16 5.16 6.55
C PHE A 61 1.19 6.24 5.45
N GLU A 62 1.96 7.31 5.64
CA GLU A 62 2.15 8.37 4.64
C GLU A 62 2.86 7.83 3.39
N ASP A 63 3.91 7.02 3.56
CA ASP A 63 4.61 6.35 2.47
C ASP A 63 3.68 5.41 1.67
N LEU A 64 2.78 4.70 2.37
CA LEU A 64 1.76 3.88 1.71
C LEU A 64 0.79 4.75 0.92
N ARG A 65 0.32 5.86 1.51
CA ARG A 65 -0.60 6.80 0.84
C ARG A 65 0.00 7.40 -0.42
N SER A 66 1.29 7.77 -0.41
CA SER A 66 1.93 8.37 -1.59
C SER A 66 1.99 7.39 -2.76
N ARG A 67 2.22 6.09 -2.52
CA ARG A 67 2.23 5.05 -3.55
C ARG A 67 0.85 4.77 -4.13
N ILE A 68 -0.20 4.90 -3.32
CA ILE A 68 -1.59 4.78 -3.78
C ILE A 68 -1.92 5.92 -4.76
N GLN A 69 -1.41 7.13 -4.49
CA GLN A 69 -1.69 8.35 -5.26
C GLN A 69 -0.75 8.58 -6.44
N ALA A 70 0.34 7.81 -6.55
CA ALA A 70 1.29 7.95 -7.65
C ALA A 70 0.61 7.64 -9.00
N PRO A 71 0.82 8.46 -10.04
CA PRO A 71 0.34 8.15 -11.39
C PRO A 71 0.90 6.81 -11.85
N GLN A 72 0.01 5.92 -12.30
CA GLN A 72 0.38 4.69 -12.99
C GLN A 72 1.09 5.10 -14.29
N VAL A 73 2.43 5.03 -14.33
CA VAL A 73 3.15 5.10 -15.60
C VAL A 73 2.76 3.85 -16.38
N ALA A 74 1.94 4.03 -17.40
CA ALA A 74 1.66 3.01 -18.38
C ALA A 74 2.96 2.70 -19.10
N GLU A 75 3.55 1.53 -18.82
CA GLU A 75 4.52 0.93 -19.73
C GLU A 75 3.75 0.58 -21.01
N GLU A 76 3.80 1.47 -22.00
CA GLU A 76 3.46 1.15 -23.38
C GLU A 76 4.53 0.18 -23.90
N ASP A 77 4.32 -1.11 -23.67
CA ASP A 77 5.09 -2.15 -24.34
C ASP A 77 4.82 -2.02 -25.85
N SER A 78 5.85 -1.58 -26.56
CA SER A 78 5.86 -1.32 -27.99
C SER A 78 5.63 -2.62 -28.76
N LYS A 79 4.37 -2.91 -29.10
CA LYS A 79 4.07 -3.90 -30.13
C LYS A 79 4.49 -3.34 -31.49
N GLN A 80 5.59 -3.88 -32.01
CA GLN A 80 6.08 -3.71 -33.38
C GLN A 80 4.97 -3.87 -34.43
N PRO A 81 5.07 -3.16 -35.57
CA PRO A 81 4.59 -3.67 -36.84
C PRO A 81 5.74 -3.70 -37.85
N GLU A 82 6.27 -4.87 -38.19
CA GLU A 82 6.92 -5.06 -39.48
C GLU A 82 6.24 -6.21 -40.22
N THR A 83 5.54 -5.78 -41.28
CA THR A 83 4.96 -6.44 -42.46
C THR A 83 4.92 -7.97 -42.56
#